data_AF-A0A1E3RUD8-F1
#
_entry.id   AF-A0A1E3RUD8-F1
#
_cell.length_a   1.000
_cell.length_b   1.000
_cell.length_c   1.000
_cell.angle_alpha   90.00
_cell.angle_beta   90.00
_cell.angle_gamma   90.00
#
_symmetry.space_group_name_H-M   'P 1'
#
loop_
_entity.id
_entity.type
_entity.pdbx_description
1 polymer ?
#
loop_
_entity_poly.entity_id
_entity_poly.type
_entity_poly.pdbx_seq_one_letter_code
_entity_poly.pdbx_strand_id
1 'polypeptide(L)'
;MTPGPVSPVPPEGMLGASDWDDEDLLTVVEASQRLADEIKACRARIRQAEQALAEGTSPASVDEGALDRERRRLQELMGAVERIRAAHANAPR
;
A
#
# COMPACT_ATOMS: atom_id res chain seq x y z
N MET A 1 -6.99 25.60 56.01
CA MET A 1 -7.64 24.57 55.18
C MET A 1 -6.52 23.70 54.62
N THR A 2 -6.36 22.50 55.16
CA THR A 2 -5.33 21.54 54.75
C THR A 2 -5.82 20.77 53.52
N PRO A 3 -5.00 20.60 52.46
CA PRO A 3 -5.37 19.73 51.35
C PRO A 3 -5.35 18.27 51.85
N GLY A 4 -6.45 17.55 51.63
CA GLY A 4 -6.53 16.11 51.93
C GLY A 4 -5.59 15.29 51.03
N PRO A 5 -5.31 14.03 51.39
CA PRO A 5 -4.36 13.21 50.67
C PRO A 5 -4.86 12.93 49.24
N VAL A 6 -4.03 13.23 48.24
CA VAL A 6 -4.25 12.80 46.86
C VAL A 6 -4.00 11.29 46.79
N SER A 7 -5.05 10.50 46.60
CA SER A 7 -4.89 9.07 46.31
C SER A 7 -4.11 8.91 44.99
N PRO A 8 -3.10 8.03 44.93
CA PRO A 8 -2.43 7.74 43.66
C PRO A 8 -3.43 7.10 42.71
N VAL A 9 -3.51 7.63 41.49
CA VAL A 9 -4.28 7.04 40.40
C VAL A 9 -3.68 5.66 40.10
N PRO A 10 -4.46 4.56 40.09
CA PRO A 10 -3.96 3.25 39.71
C PRO A 10 -3.45 3.29 38.25
N PRO A 11 -2.38 2.56 37.90
CA PRO A 11 -1.77 2.60 36.57
C PRO A 11 -2.70 2.10 35.45
N GLU A 12 -3.84 1.54 35.82
CA GLU A 12 -4.87 0.98 34.94
C GLU A 12 -5.59 2.04 34.08
N GLY A 13 -5.32 3.34 34.29
CA GLY A 13 -5.87 4.43 33.49
C GLY A 13 -4.87 5.19 32.61
N MET A 14 -3.60 4.78 32.51
CA MET A 14 -2.54 5.57 31.83
C MET A 14 -2.21 5.16 30.40
N LEU A 15 -2.86 4.14 29.84
CA LEU A 15 -2.81 3.86 28.42
C LEU A 15 -4.24 3.52 28.03
N GLY A 16 -4.94 4.45 27.38
CA GLY A 16 -6.16 4.08 26.65
C GLY A 16 -5.77 2.89 25.80
N ALA A 17 -6.50 1.77 25.96
CA ALA A 17 -6.26 0.54 25.21
C ALA A 17 -6.00 0.95 23.77
N SER A 18 -4.75 0.79 23.34
CA SER A 18 -4.33 1.13 22.01
C SER A 18 -5.26 0.38 21.08
N ASP A 19 -6.10 1.10 20.34
CA ASP A 19 -6.94 0.62 19.23
C ASP A 19 -6.05 0.25 18.02
N TRP A 20 -4.88 -0.34 18.31
CA TRP A 20 -3.79 -0.67 17.40
C TRP A 20 -3.60 -2.19 17.27
N ASP A 21 -4.41 -2.98 17.96
CA ASP A 21 -4.29 -4.45 17.98
C ASP A 21 -5.00 -5.14 16.80
N ASP A 22 -5.73 -4.38 15.96
CA ASP A 22 -6.64 -4.91 14.95
C ASP A 22 -6.46 -4.33 13.54
N GLU A 23 -5.42 -3.53 13.29
CA GLU A 23 -4.95 -3.35 11.91
C GLU A 23 -4.26 -4.64 11.47
N ASP A 24 -4.87 -5.39 10.54
CA ASP A 24 -4.27 -6.55 9.85
C ASP A 24 -2.97 -6.14 9.13
N LEU A 25 -1.88 -6.02 9.89
CA LEU A 25 -0.56 -5.70 9.37
C LEU A 25 -0.06 -6.87 8.53
N LEU A 26 0.06 -6.65 7.22
CA LEU A 26 0.62 -7.65 6.32
C LEU A 26 2.08 -7.92 6.68
N THR A 27 2.44 -9.20 6.70
CA THR A 27 3.84 -9.58 6.71
C THR A 27 4.53 -9.03 5.45
N VAL A 28 5.84 -8.81 5.54
CA VAL A 28 6.64 -8.39 4.38
C VAL A 28 6.46 -9.33 3.18
N VAL A 29 6.31 -10.63 3.44
CA VAL A 29 6.06 -11.64 2.40
C VAL A 29 4.69 -11.43 1.74
N GLU A 30 3.63 -11.26 2.53
CA GLU A 30 2.28 -11.03 2.00
C GLU A 30 2.18 -9.69 1.25
N ALA A 31 2.78 -8.63 1.79
CA ALA A 31 2.84 -7.33 1.13
C ALA A 31 3.60 -7.42 -0.20
N SER A 32 4.72 -8.14 -0.24
CA SER A 32 5.49 -8.37 -1.46
C SER A 32 4.72 -9.18 -2.50
N GLN A 33 3.99 -10.22 -2.07
CA GLN A 33 3.17 -11.03 -2.95
C GLN A 33 2.01 -10.22 -3.55
N ARG A 34 1.27 -9.48 -2.71
CA ARG A 34 0.19 -8.58 -3.17
C ARG A 34 0.71 -7.52 -4.15
N LEU A 35 1.90 -6.97 -3.88
CA LEU A 35 2.55 -6.02 -4.78
C LEU A 35 2.88 -6.66 -6.14
N ALA A 36 3.40 -7.88 -6.16
CA ALA A 36 3.69 -8.61 -7.40
C ALA A 36 2.41 -8.90 -8.20
N ASP A 37 1.33 -9.28 -7.52
CA ASP A 37 0.04 -9.54 -8.15
C ASP A 37 -0.58 -8.27 -8.73
N GLU A 38 -0.48 -7.13 -8.03
CA GLU A 38 -0.95 -5.84 -8.54
C GLU A 38 -0.16 -5.39 -9.77
N ILE A 39 1.18 -5.59 -9.78
CA ILE A 39 2.01 -5.33 -10.96
C ILE A 39 1.56 -6.18 -12.15
N LYS A 40 1.28 -7.47 -11.92
CA LYS A 40 0.79 -8.38 -12.96
C LYS A 40 -0.57 -7.92 -13.51
N ALA A 41 -1.50 -7.53 -12.64
CA ALA A 41 -2.81 -7.03 -13.02
C ALA A 41 -2.72 -5.70 -13.80
N CYS A 42 -1.86 -4.78 -13.36
CA CYS A 42 -1.62 -3.51 -14.05
C CYS A 42 -1.03 -3.73 -15.46
N ARG A 43 -0.03 -4.62 -15.60
CA ARG A 43 0.50 -5.01 -16.92
C ARG A 43 -0.56 -5.64 -17.83
N ALA A 44 -1.48 -6.44 -17.27
CA ALA A 44 -2.57 -7.03 -18.05
C ALA A 44 -3.55 -5.96 -18.56
N ARG A 45 -3.94 -5.01 -17.70
CA ARG A 45 -4.80 -3.87 -18.09
C ARG A 45 -4.18 -3.03 -19.19
N ILE A 46 -2.90 -2.71 -19.08
CA ILE A 46 -2.15 -1.96 -20.11
C ILE A 46 -2.18 -2.71 -21.45
N ARG A 47 -1.84 -4.00 -21.46
CA ARG A 47 -1.85 -4.80 -22.70
C ARG A 47 -3.24 -4.87 -23.34
N GLN A 48 -4.28 -5.05 -22.54
CA GLN A 48 -5.66 -5.08 -23.03
C GLN A 48 -6.06 -3.74 -23.66
N ALA A 49 -5.71 -2.63 -23.02
CA ALA A 49 -5.97 -1.30 -23.56
C ALA A 49 -5.18 -1.02 -24.84
N GLU A 50 -3.90 -1.41 -24.90
CA GLU A 50 -3.08 -1.29 -26.10
C GLU A 50 -3.61 -2.14 -27.25
N GLN A 51 -4.09 -3.35 -26.97
CA GLN A 51 -4.70 -4.23 -27.96
C GLN A 51 -6.03 -3.67 -28.48
N ALA A 52 -6.91 -3.18 -27.60
CA ALA A 52 -8.17 -2.55 -28.00
C ALA A 52 -7.95 -1.30 -28.87
N LEU A 53 -6.89 -0.53 -28.58
CA LEU A 53 -6.48 0.61 -29.40
C LEU A 53 -5.96 0.17 -30.78
N ALA A 54 -5.14 -0.88 -30.83
CA ALA A 54 -4.59 -1.41 -32.08
C ALA A 54 -5.66 -2.03 -32.99
N GLU A 55 -6.66 -2.70 -32.41
CA GLU A 55 -7.77 -3.32 -33.15
C GLU A 55 -8.84 -2.30 -33.59
N GLY A 56 -8.74 -1.04 -33.15
CA GLY A 56 -9.75 -0.02 -33.41
C GLY A 56 -11.09 -0.30 -32.72
N THR A 57 -11.13 -1.29 -31.83
CA THR A 57 -12.30 -1.71 -31.05
C THR A 57 -12.55 -0.81 -29.85
N SER A 58 -11.62 0.10 -29.56
CA SER A 58 -11.83 1.16 -28.58
C SER A 58 -13.07 1.98 -28.95
N PRO A 59 -14.12 2.06 -28.10
CA PRO A 59 -14.99 3.23 -28.17
C PRO A 59 -14.06 4.45 -28.08
N ALA A 60 -14.35 5.53 -28.81
CA ALA A 60 -13.56 6.77 -28.83
C ALA A 60 -13.32 7.42 -27.42
N SER A 61 -13.76 6.75 -26.36
CA SER A 61 -13.61 7.01 -24.94
C SER A 61 -12.76 5.99 -24.18
N VAL A 62 -11.92 5.16 -24.82
CA VAL A 62 -10.75 4.61 -24.09
C VAL A 62 -9.87 5.82 -23.80
N ASP A 63 -10.24 6.47 -22.70
CA ASP A 63 -9.67 7.66 -22.14
C ASP A 63 -8.16 7.48 -22.20
N GLU A 64 -7.47 8.21 -23.07
CA GLU A 64 -6.00 8.18 -23.16
C GLU A 64 -5.38 8.36 -21.76
N GLY A 65 -6.08 9.13 -20.91
CA GLY A 65 -5.77 9.29 -19.50
C GLY A 65 -5.83 8.01 -18.68
N ALA A 66 -6.66 7.02 -19.01
CA ALA A 66 -6.73 5.73 -18.33
C ALA A 66 -5.48 4.89 -18.58
N LEU A 67 -4.99 4.81 -19.82
CA LEU A 67 -3.75 4.09 -20.14
C LEU A 67 -2.55 4.76 -19.47
N ASP A 68 -2.49 6.09 -19.50
CA ASP A 68 -1.43 6.84 -18.84
C ASP A 68 -1.47 6.71 -17.31
N ARG A 69 -2.66 6.67 -16.70
CA ARG A 69 -2.83 6.38 -15.26
C ARG A 69 -2.32 4.99 -14.90
N GLU A 70 -2.62 3.97 -15.70
CA GLU A 70 -2.10 2.63 -15.48
C GLU A 70 -0.57 2.57 -15.64
N ARG A 71 0.00 3.26 -16.63
CA ARG A 71 1.45 3.35 -16.81
C ARG A 71 2.15 4.02 -15.62
N ARG A 72 1.60 5.13 -15.12
CA ARG A 72 2.11 5.80 -13.90
C ARG A 72 2.02 4.89 -12.69
N ARG A 73 0.87 4.22 -12.49
CA ARG A 73 0.69 3.26 -11.41
C ARG A 73 1.71 2.12 -11.47
N LEU A 74 1.98 1.58 -12.66
CA LEU A 74 3.00 0.55 -12.85
C LEU A 74 4.39 1.04 -12.43
N GLN A 75 4.77 2.27 -12.80
CA GLN A 75 6.05 2.87 -12.40
C GLN A 75 6.15 3.03 -10.88
N GLU A 76 5.08 3.49 -10.23
CA GLU A 76 5.02 3.63 -8.77
C GLU A 76 5.19 2.28 -8.05
N LEU A 77 4.49 1.24 -8.53
CA LEU A 77 4.59 -0.11 -7.98
C LEU A 77 5.98 -0.71 -8.16
N MET A 78 6.59 -0.54 -9.35
CA MET A 78 7.97 -0.97 -9.59
C MET A 78 8.97 -0.22 -8.69
N GLY A 79 8.77 1.09 -8.50
CA GLY A 79 9.55 1.87 -7.54
C GLY A 79 9.40 1.38 -6.11
N ALA A 80 8.21 0.95 -5.70
CA ALA A 80 7.98 0.36 -4.39
C ALA A 80 8.76 -0.96 -4.20
N VAL A 81 8.79 -1.83 -5.23
CA VAL A 81 9.58 -3.06 -5.21
C VAL A 81 11.06 -2.77 -5.00
N GLU A 82 11.62 -1.81 -5.73
CA GLU A 82 13.04 -1.45 -5.59
C GLU A 82 13.36 -0.86 -4.21
N ARG A 83 12.45 -0.06 -3.64
CA ARG A 83 12.61 0.45 -2.26
C ARG A 83 12.62 -0.68 -1.23
N ILE A 84 11.71 -1.65 -1.34
CA ILE A 84 11.65 -2.82 -0.45
C ILE A 84 12.95 -3.64 -0.60
N ARG A 85 13.41 -3.86 -1.84
CA ARG A 85 14.64 -4.57 -2.12
C ARG A 85 15.87 -3.89 -1.51
N ALA A 86 15.97 -2.57 -1.66
CA ALA A 86 17.03 -1.77 -1.07
C ALA A 86 16.98 -1.80 0.47
N ALA A 87 15.79 -1.73 1.06
CA ALA A 87 15.62 -1.83 2.51
C ALA A 87 16.11 -3.18 3.06
N HIS A 88 15.80 -4.29 2.37
CA HIS A 88 16.31 -5.61 2.75
C HIS A 88 17.83 -5.75 2.58
N ALA A 89 18.40 -5.14 1.54
CA ALA A 89 19.85 -5.18 1.31
C ALA A 89 20.63 -4.40 2.39
N ASN A 90 20.03 -3.35 2.94
CA ASN A 90 20.64 -2.46 3.93
C ASN A 90 20.28 -2.82 5.39
N ALA A 91 19.50 -3.87 5.62
CA ALA A 91 19.13 -4.29 6.96
C ALA A 91 20.35 -4.91 7.68
N PRO A 92 20.66 -4.50 8.93
CA PRO A 92 21.73 -5.11 9.71
C PRO A 92 21.41 -6.59 9.98
N ARG A 93 22.43 -7.45 9.86
CA ARG A 93 22.33 -8.90 10.08
C ARG A 93 22.24 -9.27 11.55
#